data_AF-Q4RBK3-F1
#
_entry.id   AF-Q4RBK3-F1
#
_cell.length_a   1.000
_cell.length_b   1.000
_cell.length_c   1.000
_cell.angle_alpha   90.00
_cell.angle_beta   90.00
_cell.angle_gamma   90.00
#
_symmetry.space_group_name_H-M   'P 1'
#
loop_
_entity.id
_entity.type
_entity.pdbx_description
1 polymer ?
#
loop_
_entity_poly.entity_id
_entity_poly.type
_entity_poly.pdbx_seq_one_letter_code
_entity_poly.pdbx_strand_id
1 'polypeptide(L)'
;KKQGEKAEAEKLLAQAQQAGEQENIEKFTKRLVKVTKQHNDECKKLLTLMGVPYIEAPCEAEASCAALAKAGKVFGTATEDMDGLTFGTNVLLRHLTASEAKY
;
A
#
# COMPACT_ATOMS: atom_id res chain seq x y z
N LYS A 1 -6.22 10.89 13.06
CA LYS A 1 -5.38 11.62 12.07
C LYS A 1 -5.86 11.37 10.63
N LYS A 2 -5.75 10.15 10.07
CA LYS A 2 -6.16 9.83 8.67
C LYS A 2 -7.60 10.20 8.27
N GLN A 3 -8.57 10.22 9.18
CA GLN A 3 -9.96 10.63 8.86
C GLN A 3 -10.12 12.16 8.74
N GLY A 4 -9.38 12.95 9.54
CA GLY A 4 -9.44 14.41 9.48
C GLY A 4 -8.78 14.96 8.21
N GLU A 5 -7.62 14.41 7.85
CA GLU A 5 -6.89 14.76 6.63
C GLU A 5 -7.69 14.43 5.36
N LYS A 6 -8.58 13.42 5.42
CA LYS A 6 -9.47 13.05 4.31
C LYS A 6 -10.64 14.02 4.15
N ALA A 7 -11.30 14.37 5.25
CA ALA A 7 -12.39 15.35 5.20
C ALA A 7 -11.88 16.71 4.69
N GLU A 8 -10.64 17.06 5.00
CA GLU A 8 -9.97 18.25 4.47
C GLU A 8 -9.64 18.11 2.98
N ALA A 9 -9.09 16.96 2.55
CA ALA A 9 -8.81 16.70 1.14
C ALA A 9 -10.08 16.68 0.25
N GLU A 10 -11.21 16.17 0.76
CA GLU A 10 -12.50 16.20 0.06
C GLU A 10 -13.03 17.63 -0.11
N LYS A 11 -12.90 18.47 0.92
CA LYS A 11 -13.27 19.91 0.83
C LYS A 11 -12.39 20.66 -0.17
N LEU A 12 -11.08 20.44 -0.12
CA LEU A 12 -10.11 21.05 -1.03
C LEU A 12 -10.34 20.60 -2.48
N LEU A 13 -10.72 19.33 -2.70
CA LEU A 13 -11.09 18.82 -4.02
C LEU A 13 -12.36 19.50 -4.54
N ALA A 14 -13.39 19.65 -3.71
CA ALA A 14 -14.63 20.34 -4.10
C ALA A 14 -14.38 21.81 -4.47
N GLN A 15 -13.52 22.50 -3.73
CA GLN A 15 -13.10 23.87 -4.04
C GLN A 15 -12.30 23.94 -5.35
N ALA A 16 -11.34 23.03 -5.56
CA ALA A 16 -10.54 22.98 -6.78
C ALA A 16 -11.39 22.66 -8.03
N GLN A 17 -12.42 21.81 -7.88
CA GLN A 17 -13.40 21.52 -8.93
C GLN A 17 -14.26 22.74 -9.30
N GLN A 18 -14.66 23.54 -8.30
CA GLN A 18 -15.40 24.78 -8.53
C GLN A 18 -14.52 25.87 -9.17
N ALA A 19 -13.23 25.91 -8.82
CA ALA A 19 -12.26 26.86 -9.37
C ALA A 19 -11.71 26.47 -10.76
N GLY A 20 -11.96 25.24 -11.23
CA GLY A 20 -11.47 24.74 -12.52
C GLY A 20 -9.95 24.47 -12.57
N GLU A 21 -9.31 24.35 -11.42
CA GLU A 21 -7.85 24.15 -11.31
C GLU A 21 -7.50 22.67 -11.53
N GLN A 22 -7.31 22.27 -12.78
CA GLN A 22 -7.03 20.87 -13.17
C GLN A 22 -5.87 20.24 -12.41
N GLU A 23 -4.78 20.98 -12.17
CA GLU A 23 -3.59 20.48 -11.46
C GLU A 23 -3.90 20.13 -9.99
N ASN A 24 -4.69 20.97 -9.31
CA ASN A 24 -5.10 20.72 -7.94
C ASN A 24 -6.15 19.61 -7.84
N ILE A 25 -7.06 19.51 -8.81
CA ILE A 25 -8.01 18.40 -8.92
C ILE A 25 -7.25 17.07 -8.99
N GLU A 26 -6.25 16.94 -9.87
CA GLU A 26 -5.48 15.70 -10.00
C GLU A 26 -4.72 15.36 -8.71
N LYS A 27 -4.10 16.36 -8.08
CA LYS A 27 -3.35 16.21 -6.83
C LYS A 27 -4.23 15.74 -5.67
N PHE A 28 -5.40 16.34 -5.48
CA PHE A 28 -6.32 15.94 -4.42
C PHE A 28 -7.00 14.61 -4.72
N THR A 29 -7.28 14.31 -5.99
CA THR A 29 -7.82 13.00 -6.40
C THR A 29 -6.87 11.87 -6.03
N LYS A 30 -5.56 12.03 -6.29
CA LYS A 30 -4.54 11.03 -5.90
C LYS A 30 -4.51 10.76 -4.39
N ARG A 31 -4.76 11.78 -3.56
CA ARG A 31 -4.82 11.63 -2.09
C ARG A 31 -6.07 10.90 -1.59
N LEU A 32 -7.15 10.91 -2.37
CA LEU A 32 -8.40 10.23 -2.02
C LEU A 32 -8.44 8.77 -2.44
N VAL A 33 -7.48 8.31 -3.25
CA VAL A 33 -7.40 6.90 -3.68
C VAL A 33 -7.34 6.00 -2.45
N LYS A 34 -8.37 5.15 -2.31
CA LYS A 34 -8.49 4.17 -1.24
C LYS A 34 -8.50 2.78 -1.86
N VAL A 35 -7.66 1.90 -1.33
CA VAL A 35 -7.74 0.48 -1.66
C VAL A 35 -9.06 -0.07 -1.14
N THR A 36 -9.90 -0.56 -2.05
CA THR A 36 -11.18 -1.19 -1.73
C THR A 36 -10.98 -2.69 -1.51
N LYS A 37 -11.97 -3.34 -0.89
CA LYS A 37 -11.95 -4.80 -0.75
C LYS A 37 -11.94 -5.49 -2.13
N GLN A 38 -12.66 -4.93 -3.10
CA GLN A 38 -12.69 -5.44 -4.46
C GLN A 38 -11.30 -5.47 -5.12
N HIS A 39 -10.48 -4.42 -4.95
CA HIS A 39 -9.11 -4.42 -5.47
C HIS A 39 -8.29 -5.59 -4.91
N ASN A 40 -8.43 -5.87 -3.61
CA ASN A 40 -7.72 -6.99 -2.98
C ASN A 40 -8.21 -8.34 -3.53
N ASP A 41 -9.50 -8.49 -3.74
CA ASP A 41 -10.08 -9.75 -4.26
C ASP A 41 -9.68 -9.99 -5.73
N GLU A 42 -9.62 -8.94 -6.54
CA GLU A 42 -9.09 -8.98 -7.92
C GLU A 42 -7.61 -9.36 -7.95
N CYS A 43 -6.79 -8.76 -7.08
CA CYS A 43 -5.37 -9.11 -6.95
C CYS A 43 -5.16 -10.57 -6.53
N LYS A 44 -5.94 -11.08 -5.55
CA LYS A 44 -5.87 -12.50 -5.14
C LYS A 44 -6.22 -13.45 -6.28
N LYS A 45 -7.25 -13.11 -7.05
CA LYS A 45 -7.64 -13.89 -8.23
C LYS A 45 -6.52 -13.90 -9.26
N LEU A 46 -5.90 -12.75 -9.54
CA LEU A 46 -4.76 -12.64 -10.45
C LEU A 46 -3.57 -13.50 -9.97
N LEU A 47 -3.18 -13.38 -8.69
CA LEU A 47 -2.09 -14.17 -8.12
C LEU A 47 -2.35 -15.68 -8.21
N THR A 48 -3.59 -16.10 -7.96
CA THR A 48 -4.02 -17.50 -8.11
C THR A 48 -3.83 -17.98 -9.54
N LEU A 49 -4.22 -17.18 -10.54
CA LEU A 49 -4.05 -17.50 -11.95
C LEU A 49 -2.57 -17.55 -12.38
N MET A 50 -1.73 -16.72 -11.77
CA MET A 50 -0.28 -16.71 -12.00
C MET A 50 0.46 -17.84 -11.27
N GLY A 51 -0.22 -18.59 -10.39
CA GLY A 51 0.42 -19.62 -9.56
C GLY A 51 1.28 -19.06 -8.42
N VAL A 52 1.10 -17.79 -8.06
CA VAL A 52 1.85 -17.13 -6.99
C VAL A 52 1.11 -17.31 -5.67
N PRO A 53 1.75 -17.87 -4.62
CA PRO A 53 1.11 -18.05 -3.33
C PRO A 53 0.91 -16.70 -2.62
N TYR A 54 -0.23 -16.55 -1.96
CA TYR A 54 -0.51 -15.42 -1.07
C TYR A 54 -1.06 -15.93 0.27
N ILE A 55 -0.92 -15.12 1.31
CA ILE A 55 -1.39 -15.43 2.67
C ILE A 55 -2.22 -14.24 3.15
N GLU A 56 -3.36 -14.53 3.79
CA GLU A 56 -4.15 -13.52 4.48
C GLU A 56 -3.64 -13.35 5.91
N ALA A 57 -3.11 -12.17 6.21
CA ALA A 57 -2.68 -11.83 7.56
C ALA A 57 -3.89 -11.64 8.49
N PRO A 58 -3.83 -12.10 9.76
CA PRO A 58 -4.92 -11.91 10.71
C PRO A 58 -5.12 -10.44 11.12
N CYS A 59 -4.07 -9.63 11.00
CA CYS A 59 -4.09 -8.20 11.31
C CYS A 59 -3.13 -7.47 10.35
N GLU A 60 -2.00 -6.99 10.85
CA GLU A 60 -1.01 -6.29 10.04
C GLU A 60 -0.19 -7.27 9.17
N ALA A 61 -0.11 -6.96 7.87
CA ALA A 61 0.63 -7.75 6.91
C ALA A 61 2.13 -7.78 7.26
N GLU A 62 2.70 -6.65 7.69
CA GLU A 62 4.12 -6.53 8.03
C GLU A 62 4.52 -7.39 9.23
N ALA A 63 3.66 -7.45 10.25
CA ALA A 63 3.88 -8.33 11.39
C ALA A 63 3.92 -9.80 10.96
N SER A 64 3.04 -10.19 10.04
CA SER A 64 2.99 -11.56 9.51
C SER A 64 4.20 -11.90 8.65
N CYS A 65 4.63 -10.97 7.78
CA CYS A 65 5.85 -11.12 6.99
C CYS A 65 7.11 -11.21 7.87
N ALA A 66 7.21 -10.35 8.89
CA ALA A 66 8.31 -10.39 9.85
C ALA A 66 8.35 -11.73 10.61
N ALA A 67 7.19 -12.27 11.01
CA ALA A 67 7.11 -13.59 11.64
C ALA A 67 7.58 -14.72 10.72
N LEU A 68 7.21 -14.68 9.43
CA LEU A 68 7.68 -15.66 8.43
C LEU A 68 9.20 -15.57 8.21
N ALA A 69 9.74 -14.35 8.15
CA ALA A 69 11.18 -14.13 8.05
C ALA A 69 11.92 -14.64 9.29
N LYS A 70 11.40 -14.38 10.50
CA LYS A 70 11.96 -14.94 11.75
C LYS A 70 11.91 -16.46 11.79
N ALA A 71 10.84 -17.06 11.28
CA ALA A 71 10.67 -18.52 11.20
C ALA A 71 11.52 -19.18 10.12
N GLY A 72 12.33 -18.42 9.37
CA GLY A 72 13.20 -18.92 8.30
C GLY A 72 12.45 -19.47 7.09
N LYS A 73 11.17 -19.09 6.91
CA LYS A 73 10.36 -19.50 5.76
C LYS A 73 10.61 -18.64 4.52
N VAL A 74 11.05 -17.41 4.74
CA VAL A 74 11.41 -16.45 3.68
C VAL A 74 12.72 -15.76 4.05
N PHE A 75 13.42 -15.22 3.06
CA PHE A 75 14.70 -14.51 3.27
C PHE A 75 14.53 -13.17 4.02
N GLY A 76 13.46 -12.43 3.72
CA GLY A 76 13.21 -11.12 4.31
C GLY A 76 11.84 -10.58 3.95
N THR A 77 11.48 -9.45 4.57
CA THR A 77 10.22 -8.74 4.31
C THR A 77 10.47 -7.64 3.29
N ALA A 78 9.72 -7.63 2.19
CA ALA A 78 9.79 -6.56 1.19
C ALA A 78 8.68 -5.52 1.45
N THR A 79 9.04 -4.34 1.92
CA THR A 79 8.11 -3.21 2.15
C THR A 79 8.89 -1.90 2.21
N GLU A 80 8.23 -0.78 1.90
CA GLU A 80 8.80 0.56 2.10
C GLU A 80 8.66 1.07 3.53
N ASP A 81 7.71 0.50 4.27
CA ASP A 81 7.42 0.88 5.64
C ASP A 81 8.44 0.24 6.58
N MET A 82 9.01 1.05 7.48
CA MET A 82 10.05 0.61 8.42
C MET A 82 9.47 -0.19 9.60
N ASP A 83 8.15 -0.27 9.71
CA ASP A 83 7.47 -0.92 10.83
C ASP A 83 7.76 -2.43 10.85
N GLY A 84 8.06 -3.04 9.69
CA GLY A 84 8.59 -4.39 9.58
C GLY A 84 9.83 -4.67 10.46
N LEU A 85 10.72 -3.68 10.66
CA LEU A 85 11.86 -3.80 11.58
C LEU A 85 11.42 -3.78 13.04
N THR A 86 10.38 -3.04 13.39
CA THR A 86 9.83 -3.00 14.75
C THR A 86 9.14 -4.32 15.12
N PHE A 87 8.51 -4.98 14.15
CA PHE A 87 8.03 -6.36 14.29
C PHE A 87 9.17 -7.39 14.34
N GLY A 88 10.39 -6.98 14.00
CA GLY A 88 11.62 -7.74 14.14
C GLY A 88 11.98 -8.60 12.91
N THR A 89 11.62 -8.17 11.70
CA THR A 89 12.14 -8.83 10.50
C THR A 89 13.68 -8.80 10.50
N ASN A 90 14.33 -9.92 10.18
CA ASN A 90 15.80 -10.00 10.17
C ASN A 90 16.40 -9.23 8.98
N VAL A 91 15.67 -9.22 7.86
CA VAL A 91 16.05 -8.52 6.62
C VAL A 91 14.83 -7.74 6.12
N LEU A 92 15.02 -6.45 5.83
CA LEU A 92 14.04 -5.57 5.22
C LEU A 92 14.53 -5.19 3.82
N LEU A 93 13.76 -5.53 2.79
CA LEU A 93 14.05 -5.18 1.40
C LEU A 93 13.19 -3.99 0.97
N ARG A 94 13.85 -2.94 0.48
CA ARG A 94 13.21 -1.72 -0.03
C ARG A 94 13.45 -1.60 -1.54
N HIS A 95 12.58 -0.85 -2.19
CA HIS A 95 12.54 -0.56 -3.62
C HIS A 95 12.32 -1.80 -4.50
N LEU A 96 11.70 -2.86 -3.97
CA LEU A 96 11.43 -4.07 -4.74
C LEU A 96 10.25 -3.91 -5.71
N THR A 97 9.23 -3.15 -5.32
CA THR A 97 8.05 -2.86 -6.16
C THR A 97 8.21 -1.57 -6.94
N ALA A 98 9.40 -0.97 -6.94
CA ALA A 98 9.67 0.24 -7.69
C ALA A 98 9.83 -0.12 -9.17
N SER A 99 9.01 0.48 -10.04
CA SER A 99 9.20 0.39 -11.48
C SER A 99 10.35 1.30 -11.92
N GLU A 100 11.28 0.79 -12.73
CA GLU A 100 12.37 1.56 -13.38
C GLU A 100 11.88 2.62 -14.38
N ALA A 101 10.56 2.83 -14.54
CA ALA A 101 9.96 3.74 -15.52
C ALA A 101 10.10 5.24 -15.19
N LYS A 102 11.26 5.64 -14.67
CA LYS A 102 11.72 7.03 -14.58
C LYS A 102 13.09 7.17 -15.25
N TYR A 103 13.14 6.91 -16.55
CA TYR A 103 14.13 7.48 -17.46
C TYR A 103 13.46 7.80 -18.79
#